data_AF-A0A819Q0L4-F1
#
_entry.id   AF-A0A819Q0L4-F1
#
_cell.length_a   1.000
_cell.length_b   1.000
_cell.length_c   1.000
_cell.angle_alpha   90.00
_cell.angle_beta   90.00
_cell.angle_gamma   90.00
#
_symmetry.space_group_name_H-M   'P 1'
#
loop_
_entity.id
_entity.type
_entity.pdbx_description
1 polymer ?
#
loop_
_entity_poly.entity_id
_entity_poly.type
_entity_poly.pdbx_seq_one_letter_code
_entity_poly.pdbx_strand_id
1 'polypeptide(L)'
;NKYDPLEIDYGQHGDNEQMQKALNDPDAKISSHLPQSVQDLICLIFNVEKMEEALLSFDIDLRKMPLGKLSRNQLKMAYGILTELQTLITSDSINKTSIIDASNRFYTLVPHNFGRKRPQILDNVDLIQSKTQMIDNLLDIEIAYSLLKGSFNAFCICSLSPCCP
;
A
#
# COMPACT_ATOMS: atom_id res chain seq x y z
N ASN A 1 -12.71 17.43 19.27
CA ASN A 1 -12.23 17.06 17.92
C ASN A 1 -10.89 17.71 17.66
N LYS A 2 -9.81 16.97 17.91
CA LYS A 2 -8.42 17.36 17.60
C LYS A 2 -8.03 16.53 16.37
N TYR A 3 -7.60 17.18 15.30
CA TYR A 3 -7.13 16.50 14.09
C TYR A 3 -5.63 16.25 14.24
N ASP A 4 -5.19 15.04 13.93
CA ASP A 4 -3.75 14.73 13.88
C ASP A 4 -3.24 15.02 12.45
N PRO A 5 -2.26 15.91 12.29
CA PRO A 5 -1.68 16.19 10.98
C PRO A 5 -0.94 14.96 10.47
N LEU A 6 -1.42 14.41 9.36
CA LEU A 6 -0.72 13.36 8.63
C LEU A 6 0.23 14.02 7.65
N GLU A 7 1.51 13.65 7.71
CA GLU A 7 2.49 13.97 6.68
C GLU A 7 2.20 13.13 5.44
N ILE A 8 1.24 13.60 4.64
CA ILE A 8 0.99 13.06 3.31
C ILE A 8 2.01 13.74 2.40
N ASP A 9 2.94 12.96 1.84
CA ASP A 9 3.80 13.45 0.76
C ASP A 9 2.91 13.69 -0.47
N TYR A 10 2.56 14.96 -0.72
CA TYR A 10 1.83 15.39 -1.92
C TYR A 10 2.78 15.43 -3.14
N GLY A 11 3.62 14.40 -3.30
CA GLY A 11 4.41 14.14 -4.48
C GLY A 11 3.54 14.15 -5.75
N GLN A 12 4.11 14.74 -6.81
CA GLN A 12 3.44 15.26 -8.01
C GLN A 12 2.42 14.30 -8.63
N HIS A 13 1.16 14.76 -8.72
CA HIS A 13 0.10 14.09 -9.48
C HIS A 13 0.48 13.88 -10.97
N GLY A 14 1.39 14.70 -11.50
CA GLY A 14 1.82 14.66 -12.89
C GLY A 14 2.66 13.43 -13.27
N ASP A 15 3.35 12.78 -12.33
CA ASP A 15 4.25 11.67 -12.65
C ASP A 15 3.49 10.38 -12.99
N ASN A 16 2.36 10.13 -12.32
CA ASN A 16 1.55 8.93 -12.54
C ASN A 16 0.80 8.97 -13.88
N GLU A 17 0.30 10.14 -14.28
CA GLU A 17 -0.31 10.32 -15.61
C GLU A 17 0.73 10.20 -16.73
N GLN A 18 1.96 10.68 -16.51
CA GLN A 18 3.06 10.52 -17.46
C GLN A 18 3.52 9.05 -17.56
N MET A 19 3.59 8.34 -16.43
CA MET A 19 3.92 6.91 -16.41
C MET A 19 2.84 6.07 -17.09
N GLN A 20 1.55 6.34 -16.85
CA GLN A 20 0.45 5.69 -17.57
C GLN A 20 0.44 6.02 -19.06
N LYS A 21 0.75 7.27 -19.46
CA LYS A 21 0.90 7.62 -20.87
C LYS A 21 2.08 6.92 -21.54
N ALA A 22 3.22 6.81 -20.85
CA ALA A 22 4.41 6.12 -21.37
C ALA A 22 4.20 4.60 -21.46
N LEU A 23 3.44 4.01 -20.52
CA LEU A 23 2.99 2.61 -20.56
C LEU A 23 2.00 2.33 -21.69
N ASN A 24 1.13 3.29 -21.99
CA ASN A 24 0.06 3.12 -22.96
C ASN A 24 0.42 3.68 -24.35
N ASP A 25 1.66 4.10 -24.57
CA ASP A 25 2.13 4.59 -25.87
C ASP A 25 2.42 3.40 -26.81
N PRO A 26 1.59 3.17 -27.85
CA PRO A 26 1.79 2.07 -28.79
C PRO A 26 3.02 2.26 -29.70
N ASP A 27 3.55 3.48 -29.80
CA ASP A 27 4.72 3.81 -30.63
C ASP A 27 6.06 3.63 -29.88
N ALA A 28 6.03 3.45 -28.56
CA ALA A 28 7.20 3.18 -27.71
C ALA A 28 7.68 1.72 -27.81
N LYS A 29 7.79 1.16 -29.02
CA LYS A 29 8.12 -0.26 -29.25
C LYS A 29 9.59 -0.57 -28.95
N ILE A 30 9.94 -0.75 -27.68
CA ILE A 30 11.22 -1.33 -27.28
C ILE A 30 11.07 -2.86 -27.28
N SER A 31 11.76 -3.54 -28.19
CA SER A 31 11.75 -5.00 -28.26
C SER A 31 12.58 -5.59 -27.11
N SER A 32 11.95 -6.35 -26.22
CA SER A 32 12.68 -7.12 -25.20
C SER A 32 13.48 -8.25 -25.85
N HIS A 33 14.72 -8.45 -25.40
CA HIS A 33 15.57 -9.58 -25.78
C HIS A 33 15.46 -10.78 -24.82
N LEU A 34 14.57 -10.70 -23.82
CA LEU A 34 14.39 -11.77 -22.83
C LEU A 34 13.50 -12.90 -23.38
N PRO A 35 13.65 -14.15 -22.92
CA PRO A 35 12.73 -15.23 -23.24
C PRO A 35 11.30 -14.90 -22.79
N GLN A 36 10.30 -15.38 -23.54
CA GLN A 36 8.88 -15.11 -23.24
C GLN A 36 8.50 -15.46 -21.80
N SER A 37 8.96 -16.61 -21.29
CA SER A 37 8.69 -17.04 -19.91
C SER A 37 9.21 -16.07 -18.85
N VAL A 38 10.30 -15.35 -19.14
CA VAL A 38 10.85 -14.35 -18.23
C VAL A 38 10.06 -13.05 -18.32
N GLN A 39 9.62 -12.66 -19.53
CA GLN A 39 8.74 -11.51 -19.73
C GLN A 39 7.41 -11.71 -18.99
N ASP A 40 6.78 -12.87 -19.15
CA ASP A 40 5.52 -13.22 -18.50
C ASP A 40 5.65 -13.18 -16.97
N LEU A 41 6.76 -13.67 -16.43
CA LEU A 41 7.06 -13.63 -15.00
C LEU A 41 7.21 -12.19 -14.50
N ILE A 42 7.92 -11.33 -15.24
CA ILE A 42 8.09 -9.91 -14.89
C ILE A 42 6.74 -9.19 -14.93
N CYS A 43 5.93 -9.42 -15.97
CA CYS A 43 4.58 -8.90 -16.08
C CYS A 43 3.67 -9.35 -14.93
N LEU A 44 3.83 -10.60 -14.47
CA LEU A 44 3.08 -11.12 -13.34
C LEU A 44 3.47 -10.46 -12.01
N ILE A 45 4.78 -10.27 -11.77
CA ILE A 45 5.31 -9.71 -10.52
C ILE A 45 5.05 -8.20 -10.43
N PHE A 46 5.17 -7.46 -11.55
CA PHE A 46 5.01 -6.01 -11.60
C PHE A 46 3.65 -5.56 -12.17
N ASN A 47 2.59 -6.30 -11.86
CA ASN A 47 1.23 -5.93 -12.25
C ASN A 47 0.62 -4.95 -11.23
N VAL A 48 0.45 -3.68 -11.64
CA VAL A 48 -0.10 -2.62 -10.79
C VAL A 48 -1.55 -2.90 -10.40
N GLU A 49 -2.38 -3.43 -11.31
CA GLU A 49 -3.79 -3.76 -11.03
C GLU A 49 -3.89 -4.80 -9.90
N LYS A 50 -3.05 -5.85 -9.94
CA LYS A 50 -2.98 -6.86 -8.87
C LYS A 50 -2.51 -6.29 -7.54
N MET A 51 -1.61 -5.30 -7.55
CA MET A 51 -1.21 -4.59 -6.33
C MET A 51 -2.39 -3.79 -5.76
N GLU A 52 -3.16 -3.09 -6.60
CA GLU A 52 -4.37 -2.36 -6.17
C GLU A 52 -5.45 -3.30 -5.63
N GLU A 53 -5.68 -4.44 -6.29
CA GLU A 53 -6.60 -5.48 -5.82
C GLU A 53 -6.21 -6.01 -4.43
N ALA A 54 -4.91 -6.25 -4.20
CA ALA A 54 -4.41 -6.66 -2.89
C ALA A 54 -4.69 -5.61 -1.81
N LEU A 55 -4.50 -4.33 -2.09
CA LEU A 55 -4.83 -3.23 -1.16
C LEU A 55 -6.33 -3.17 -0.84
N LEU A 56 -7.18 -3.36 -1.84
CA LEU A 56 -8.63 -3.43 -1.63
C LEU A 56 -9.03 -4.62 -0.74
N SER A 57 -8.37 -5.76 -0.89
CA SER A 57 -8.61 -6.94 -0.05
C SER A 57 -8.30 -6.71 1.43
N PHE A 58 -7.43 -5.74 1.75
CA PHE A 58 -7.11 -5.31 3.10
C PHE A 58 -7.99 -4.17 3.63
N ASP A 59 -9.07 -3.82 2.91
CA ASP A 59 -9.96 -2.70 3.19
C ASP A 59 -9.24 -1.35 3.19
N ILE A 60 -8.20 -1.17 2.38
CA ILE A 60 -7.49 0.12 2.27
C ILE A 60 -8.27 1.09 1.37
N ASP A 61 -8.36 2.36 1.78
CA ASP A 61 -8.95 3.42 0.97
C ASP A 61 -7.93 3.96 -0.05
N LEU A 62 -7.92 3.36 -1.24
CA LEU A 62 -7.06 3.75 -2.36
C LEU A 62 -7.22 5.22 -2.79
N ARG A 63 -8.36 5.86 -2.49
CA ARG A 63 -8.56 7.28 -2.84
C ARG A 63 -7.73 8.19 -1.94
N LYS A 64 -7.56 7.80 -0.68
CA LYS A 64 -6.76 8.53 0.32
C LYS A 64 -5.30 8.11 0.30
N MET A 65 -5.04 6.83 0.02
CA MET A 65 -3.71 6.25 -0.02
C MET A 65 -3.50 5.49 -1.33
N PRO A 66 -3.28 6.21 -2.44
CA PRO A 66 -2.86 5.58 -3.69
C PRO A 66 -1.44 5.02 -3.54
N LEU A 67 -1.09 3.99 -4.32
CA LEU A 67 0.21 3.30 -4.28
C LEU A 67 1.41 4.27 -4.25
N GLY A 68 1.41 5.28 -5.12
CA GLY A 68 2.49 6.26 -5.20
C GLY A 68 2.60 7.26 -4.05
N LYS A 69 1.68 7.23 -3.08
CA LYS A 69 1.71 8.06 -1.86
C LYS A 69 1.78 7.22 -0.58
N LEU A 70 2.08 5.92 -0.72
CA LEU A 70 2.27 5.03 0.41
C LEU A 70 3.60 5.40 1.11
N SER A 71 3.51 6.08 2.25
CA SER A 71 4.70 6.55 2.96
C SER A 71 5.27 5.46 3.89
N ARG A 72 6.52 5.05 3.67
CA ARG A 72 7.25 4.12 4.56
C ARG A 72 7.29 4.60 6.00
N ASN A 73 7.42 5.91 6.22
CA ASN A 73 7.47 6.49 7.55
C ASN A 73 6.12 6.35 8.25
N GLN A 74 5.02 6.56 7.53
CA GLN A 74 3.66 6.39 8.03
C GLN A 74 3.39 4.92 8.41
N LEU A 75 3.83 3.96 7.60
CA LEU A 75 3.71 2.53 7.91
C LEU A 75 4.55 2.12 9.13
N LYS A 76 5.76 2.67 9.28
CA LYS A 76 6.58 2.45 10.49
C LYS A 76 5.91 3.01 11.74
N MET A 77 5.31 4.20 11.66
CA MET A 77 4.54 4.76 12.78
C MET A 77 3.34 3.87 13.14
N ALA A 78 2.62 3.37 12.13
CA ALA A 78 1.51 2.45 12.34
C ALA A 78 1.96 1.14 13.02
N TYR A 79 3.11 0.59 12.62
CA TYR A 79 3.72 -0.58 13.27
C TYR A 79 4.04 -0.32 14.75
N GLY A 80 4.54 0.88 15.06
CA GLY A 80 4.77 1.31 16.45
C GLY A 80 3.48 1.30 17.29
N ILE A 81 2.35 1.75 16.72
CA ILE A 81 1.04 1.71 17.40
C ILE A 81 0.55 0.28 17.60
N LEU A 82 0.75 -0.62 16.62
CA LEU A 82 0.39 -2.03 16.76
C LEU A 82 1.20 -2.71 17.87
N THR A 83 2.49 -2.36 17.98
CA THR A 83 3.35 -2.83 19.08
C THR A 83 2.87 -2.30 20.44
N GLU A 84 2.50 -1.02 20.51
CA GLU A 84 1.88 -0.40 21.69
C GLU A 84 0.60 -1.16 22.09
N LEU A 85 -0.30 -1.42 21.14
CA LEU A 85 -1.53 -2.19 21.36
C LEU A 85 -1.25 -3.60 21.89
N GLN A 86 -0.25 -4.29 21.35
CA GLN A 86 0.08 -5.65 21.79
C GLN A 86 0.55 -5.67 23.25
N THR A 87 1.35 -4.67 23.65
CA THR A 87 1.78 -4.52 25.05
C THR A 87 0.63 -4.19 25.99
N LEU A 88 -0.31 -3.33 25.57
CA LEU A 88 -1.49 -2.97 26.35
C LEU A 88 -2.40 -4.17 26.62
N ILE A 89 -2.61 -5.04 25.61
CA ILE A 89 -3.45 -6.24 25.75
C ILE A 89 -2.79 -7.31 26.64
N THR A 90 -1.46 -7.44 26.57
CA THR A 90 -0.72 -8.45 27.33
C THR A 90 -0.49 -8.03 28.79
N SER A 91 -0.69 -6.75 29.12
CA SER A 91 -0.51 -6.23 30.47
C SER A 91 -1.62 -6.67 31.45
N ASP A 92 -1.27 -6.83 32.73
CA ASP A 92 -2.21 -7.25 33.79
C ASP A 92 -3.32 -6.24 34.08
N SER A 93 -3.21 -4.99 33.58
CA SER A 93 -4.21 -3.93 33.75
C SER A 93 -4.72 -3.42 32.41
N ILE A 94 -5.79 -4.07 31.92
CA ILE A 94 -6.40 -3.73 30.62
C ILE A 94 -7.10 -2.37 30.72
N ASN A 95 -6.43 -1.32 30.23
CA ASN A 95 -7.00 0.01 30.07
C ASN A 95 -7.76 0.10 28.74
N LYS A 96 -9.06 -0.20 28.75
CA LYS A 96 -9.91 -0.17 27.55
C LYS A 96 -9.87 1.16 26.80
N THR A 97 -9.80 2.28 27.53
CA THR A 97 -9.70 3.62 26.94
C THR A 97 -8.44 3.78 26.09
N SER A 98 -7.30 3.26 26.57
CA SER A 98 -6.02 3.32 25.85
C SER A 98 -6.03 2.44 24.60
N ILE A 99 -6.67 1.26 24.65
CA ILE A 99 -6.82 0.38 23.48
C ILE A 99 -7.68 1.06 22.39
N ILE A 100 -8.77 1.71 22.80
CA ILE A 100 -9.64 2.46 21.88
C ILE A 100 -8.88 3.64 21.26
N ASP A 101 -8.13 4.41 22.07
CA ASP A 101 -7.33 5.53 21.59
C ASP A 101 -6.26 5.09 20.57
N ALA A 102 -5.49 4.06 20.92
CA ALA A 102 -4.46 3.51 20.02
C ALA A 102 -5.09 2.91 18.74
N SER A 103 -6.25 2.25 18.83
CA SER A 103 -7.00 1.79 17.65
C SER A 103 -7.40 2.96 16.75
N ASN A 104 -7.90 4.06 17.31
CA ASN A 104 -8.27 5.26 16.55
C ASN A 104 -7.05 5.92 15.90
N ARG A 105 -5.92 6.01 16.61
CA ARG A 105 -4.66 6.51 16.07
C ARG A 105 -4.18 5.66 14.89
N PHE A 106 -4.28 4.33 15.00
CA PHE A 106 -3.95 3.42 13.91
C PHE A 106 -4.79 3.68 12.64
N TYR A 107 -6.12 3.78 12.77
CA TYR A 107 -7.00 4.05 11.62
C TYR A 107 -6.91 5.48 11.08
N THR A 108 -6.36 6.40 11.86
CA THR A 108 -6.01 7.73 11.41
C THR A 108 -4.73 7.68 10.57
N LEU A 109 -3.72 6.93 10.99
CA LEU A 109 -2.49 6.72 10.21
C LEU A 109 -2.72 5.90 8.94
N VAL A 110 -3.53 4.84 8.99
CA VAL A 110 -3.75 3.96 7.83
C VAL A 110 -5.21 4.07 7.41
N PRO A 111 -5.52 4.77 6.30
CA PRO A 111 -6.89 5.02 5.90
C PRO A 111 -7.54 3.74 5.39
N HIS A 112 -8.52 3.25 6.15
CA HIS A 112 -9.31 2.09 5.80
C HIS A 112 -10.69 2.50 5.28
N ASN A 113 -11.21 1.74 4.32
CA ASN A 113 -12.55 1.85 3.80
C ASN A 113 -13.51 0.93 4.55
N PHE A 114 -14.13 1.44 5.62
CA PHE A 114 -15.15 0.69 6.37
C PHE A 114 -16.55 0.74 5.73
N GLY A 115 -16.73 1.49 4.63
CA GLY A 115 -18.03 1.77 4.05
C GLY A 115 -18.98 2.41 5.06
N ARG A 116 -20.03 1.68 5.47
CA ARG A 116 -21.01 2.11 6.49
C ARG A 116 -20.77 1.49 7.88
N LYS A 117 -19.75 0.63 8.01
CA LYS A 117 -19.42 -0.03 9.27
C LYS A 117 -18.53 0.89 10.11
N ARG A 118 -18.57 0.69 11.43
CA ARG A 118 -17.63 1.36 12.34
C ARG A 118 -16.28 0.63 12.32
N PRO A 119 -15.16 1.35 12.49
CA PRO A 119 -13.86 0.73 12.67
C PRO A 119 -13.89 -0.26 13.83
N GLN A 120 -13.29 -1.45 13.63
CA GLN A 120 -13.19 -2.47 14.67
C GLN A 120 -12.11 -2.09 15.69
N ILE A 121 -12.36 -2.30 16.98
CA ILE A 121 -11.36 -2.05 18.02
C ILE A 121 -10.32 -3.18 17.95
N LEU A 122 -9.04 -2.84 18.08
CA LEU A 122 -7.94 -3.81 18.07
C LEU A 122 -7.68 -4.31 19.49
N ASP A 123 -8.59 -5.15 20.00
CA ASP A 123 -8.56 -5.68 21.37
C ASP A 123 -8.09 -7.14 21.48
N ASN A 124 -7.80 -7.80 20.35
CA ASN A 124 -7.28 -9.16 20.30
C ASN A 124 -5.89 -9.18 19.62
N VAL A 125 -4.99 -10.02 20.15
CA VAL A 125 -3.68 -10.35 19.58
C VAL A 125 -3.81 -10.84 18.13
N ASP A 126 -4.82 -11.66 17.81
CA ASP A 126 -5.04 -12.18 16.45
C ASP A 126 -5.33 -11.04 15.45
N LEU A 127 -6.13 -10.04 15.88
CA LEU A 127 -6.45 -8.86 15.07
C LEU A 127 -5.21 -8.00 14.85
N ILE A 128 -4.40 -7.82 15.89
CA ILE A 128 -3.13 -7.08 15.77
C ILE A 128 -2.20 -7.81 14.82
N GLN A 129 -2.03 -9.12 14.95
CA GLN A 129 -1.16 -9.89 14.08
C GLN A 129 -1.61 -9.81 12.62
N SER A 130 -2.91 -9.91 12.37
CA SER A 130 -3.49 -9.72 11.03
C SER A 130 -3.20 -8.32 10.48
N LYS A 131 -3.31 -7.27 11.31
CA LYS A 131 -2.97 -5.89 10.91
C LYS A 131 -1.47 -5.67 10.76
N THR A 132 -0.63 -6.36 11.50
CA THR A 132 0.83 -6.33 11.32
C THR A 132 1.21 -6.92 9.98
N GLN A 133 0.70 -8.11 9.66
CA GLN A 133 0.92 -8.75 8.36
C GLN A 133 0.42 -7.87 7.20
N MET A 134 -0.70 -7.17 7.40
CA MET A 134 -1.18 -6.18 6.44
C MET A 134 -0.13 -5.09 6.21
N ILE A 135 0.42 -4.47 7.27
CA ILE A 135 1.46 -3.43 7.13
C ILE A 135 2.70 -3.96 6.39
N ASP A 136 3.11 -5.19 6.66
CA ASP A 136 4.25 -5.81 5.96
C ASP A 136 3.98 -5.95 4.46
N ASN A 137 2.79 -6.43 4.08
CA ASN A 137 2.39 -6.51 2.68
C ASN A 137 2.34 -5.11 2.02
N LEU A 138 1.89 -4.07 2.74
CA LEU A 138 1.90 -2.69 2.25
C LEU A 138 3.34 -2.21 1.97
N LEU A 139 4.29 -2.55 2.83
CA LEU A 139 5.71 -2.19 2.64
C LEU A 139 6.29 -2.86 1.40
N ASP A 140 6.00 -4.13 1.16
CA ASP A 140 6.48 -4.86 -0.03
C ASP A 140 5.91 -4.26 -1.32
N ILE A 141 4.63 -3.89 -1.31
CA ILE A 141 3.98 -3.21 -2.42
C ILE A 141 4.62 -1.83 -2.69
N GLU A 142 4.91 -1.04 -1.64
CA GLU A 142 5.62 0.25 -1.79
C GLU A 142 6.98 0.07 -2.43
N ILE A 143 7.75 -0.93 -1.99
CA ILE A 143 9.07 -1.24 -2.55
C ILE A 143 8.95 -1.62 -4.02
N ALA A 144 8.06 -2.55 -4.34
CA ALA A 144 7.85 -3.01 -5.72
C ALA A 144 7.45 -1.84 -6.64
N TYR A 145 6.56 -0.96 -6.15
CA TYR A 145 6.13 0.23 -6.89
C TYR A 145 7.25 1.26 -7.04
N SER A 146 8.05 1.47 -6.00
CA SER A 146 9.22 2.36 -6.04
C SER A 146 10.28 1.87 -7.03
N LEU A 147 10.51 0.54 -7.09
CA LEU A 147 11.39 -0.08 -8.09
C LEU A 147 10.85 0.11 -9.51
N LEU A 148 9.53 -0.04 -9.71
CA LEU A 148 8.88 0.21 -10.98
C LEU A 148 9.07 1.68 -11.40
N LYS A 149 8.71 2.65 -10.54
CA LYS A 149 8.80 4.09 -10.82
C LYS A 149 10.25 4.55 -11.04
N GLY A 150 11.19 4.10 -10.22
CA GLY A 150 12.61 4.45 -10.34
C GLY A 150 13.24 3.95 -11.64
N SER A 151 12.71 2.87 -12.21
CA SER A 151 13.19 2.25 -13.45
C SER A 151 12.56 2.85 -14.72
N PHE A 152 11.46 3.61 -14.62
CA PHE A 152 10.78 4.20 -15.78
C PHE A 152 11.64 5.20 -16.58
N ASN A 153 12.68 5.77 -15.97
CA ASN A 153 13.66 6.59 -16.69
C ASN A 153 14.71 5.78 -17.47
N ALA A 154 14.75 4.44 -17.33
CA ALA A 154 15.74 3.57 -17.95
C ALA A 154 15.15 2.35 -18.70
N PHE A 155 13.92 1.95 -18.41
CA PHE A 155 13.31 0.76 -18.98
C PHE A 155 11.81 1.00 -19.22
N CYS A 156 11.46 1.25 -20.48
CA CYS A 156 10.08 1.16 -20.96
C CYS A 156 9.74 -0.34 -21.06
N ILE A 157 9.27 -0.97 -19.97
CA ILE A 157 9.06 -2.44 -19.93
C ILE A 157 7.70 -2.85 -20.48
N CYS A 158 6.73 -1.95 -20.58
CA CYS A 158 5.41 -2.33 -21.06
C CYS A 158 4.93 -1.37 -22.13
N SER A 159 5.42 -1.54 -23.35
CA SER A 159 4.68 -1.24 -24.58
C SER A 159 4.25 -2.55 -25.27
N LEU A 160 3.94 -3.58 -24.49
CA LEU A 160 3.40 -4.84 -24.99
C LEU A 160 1.86 -4.75 -24.97
N SER A 161 1.32 -4.16 -26.03
CA SER A 161 -0.10 -4.35 -26.41
C SER A 161 -0.44 -5.84 -26.58
N PRO A 162 -1.74 -6.17 -26.59
CA PRO A 162 -2.40 -6.91 -25.52
C PRO A 162 -1.87 -8.35 -25.42
N CYS A 163 -1.06 -8.64 -24.39
CA CYS A 163 -0.75 -10.02 -24.02
C CYS A 163 -1.89 -10.62 -23.17
N CYS A 164 -3.08 -10.75 -23.75
CA CYS A 164 -4.11 -11.70 -23.31
C CYS A 164 -5.01 -12.00 -24.53
N PRO A 165 -5.31 -13.28 -24.84
CA PRO A 165 -6.33 -13.64 -25.81
C PRO A 165 -7.73 -13.20 -25.37
#